data_AF-A0A6P7WQ86-F1
#
_entry.id   AF-A0A6P7WQ86-F1
#
_cell.length_a   1.000
_cell.length_b   1.000
_cell.length_c   1.000
_cell.angle_alpha   90.00
_cell.angle_beta   90.00
_cell.angle_gamma   90.00
#
_symmetry.space_group_name_H-M   'P 1'
#
loop_
_entity.id
_entity.type
_entity.pdbx_description
1 polymer ?
#
loop_
_entity_poly.entity_id
_entity_poly.type
_entity_poly.pdbx_seq_one_letter_code
_entity_poly.pdbx_strand_id
1 'polypeptide(L)'
;MSSYLCPKDTPEFFSFLAAIAQLRMTGQVTDIEWIIFLQGLKDSKVKQMLPPTCILKPSWVNLDTWNECSLLEILPVFGNLRSSLVNQAFQWQEYFKVSSTVIGPVPCASHSHLSLFQKAILWRIFRPDKLYQVACDLTTCLLGGCFAEDYRLDTKTVFSLSHSNVPVVYLMPGTGSVGPSTHPLYYIEQMAKENMKEGSMKVISFGTPDSKTELLDSLITCKREGHWLVLNNCHLLDDWPDIIINQLIKLMDCHREAEGSISPVKNEDSQSECFVHLDFRLWFITTKDAEKSVPGYLMPQALSLLWETPQELKLILERSCNQAMAQPRSKTPVERIIALALLHSVLLHRQNYGNIAQTELYQWSQADLFFALNVQEKVWCFCQDPEDVMQFLAGSVIYGGHILDPADAATVRSVTQSCLKVHSTLLPTQGLEKLSSVLTDRSLS
;
A
#
# COMPACT_ATOMS: atom_id res chain seq x y z
N MET A 1 3.57 19.04 -1.60
CA MET A 1 2.32 18.63 -0.93
C MET A 1 1.86 17.26 -1.43
N SER A 2 2.68 16.21 -1.25
CA SER A 2 2.38 14.84 -1.75
C SER A 2 2.54 13.76 -0.67
N SER A 3 2.76 14.13 0.59
CA SER A 3 3.17 13.20 1.66
C SER A 3 2.04 12.76 2.60
N TYR A 4 0.78 13.03 2.27
CA TYR A 4 -0.36 12.72 3.14
C TYR A 4 -1.53 12.13 2.36
N LEU A 5 -1.46 10.86 1.96
CA LEU A 5 -2.63 10.13 1.48
C LEU A 5 -2.64 8.67 1.95
N CYS A 6 -3.79 8.27 2.48
CA CYS A 6 -4.12 6.95 3.00
C CYS A 6 -4.63 6.06 1.86
N PRO A 7 -4.19 4.79 1.67
CA PRO A 7 -4.51 3.98 0.48
C PRO A 7 -5.84 3.26 0.53
N LYS A 8 -6.72 3.61 1.49
CA LYS A 8 -8.13 3.39 1.21
C LYS A 8 -8.57 4.21 -0.03
N ASP A 9 -7.83 5.29 -0.34
CA ASP A 9 -7.79 5.95 -1.63
C ASP A 9 -6.59 5.42 -2.42
N THR A 10 -6.83 4.47 -3.32
CA THR A 10 -5.74 3.90 -4.13
C THR A 10 -5.01 5.03 -4.90
N PRO A 11 -3.70 4.94 -5.16
CA PRO A 11 -2.97 5.96 -5.92
C PRO A 11 -3.62 6.28 -7.28
N GLU A 12 -4.36 5.32 -7.84
CA GLU A 12 -5.20 5.49 -9.03
C GLU A 12 -6.40 6.41 -8.77
N PHE A 13 -7.07 6.32 -7.60
CA PHE A 13 -8.15 7.22 -7.24
C PHE A 13 -7.67 8.66 -7.06
N PHE A 14 -6.53 8.87 -6.40
CA PHE A 14 -5.94 10.19 -6.30
C PHE A 14 -5.53 10.75 -7.67
N SER A 15 -4.87 9.93 -8.50
CA SER A 15 -4.49 10.31 -9.85
C SER A 15 -5.73 10.67 -10.70
N PHE A 16 -6.82 9.91 -10.54
CA PHE A 16 -8.11 10.23 -11.14
C PHE A 16 -8.66 11.57 -10.65
N LEU A 17 -8.67 11.83 -9.35
CA LEU A 17 -9.12 13.12 -8.79
C LEU A 17 -8.26 14.29 -9.30
N ALA A 18 -6.94 14.11 -9.41
CA ALA A 18 -6.03 15.10 -9.98
C ALA A 18 -6.34 15.37 -11.46
N ALA A 19 -6.58 14.32 -12.26
CA ALA A 19 -6.96 14.43 -13.66
C ALA A 19 -8.30 15.19 -13.81
N ILE A 20 -9.29 14.88 -12.98
CA ILE A 20 -10.57 15.60 -12.97
C ILE A 20 -10.41 17.05 -12.51
N ALA A 21 -9.58 17.31 -11.49
CA ALA A 21 -9.31 18.67 -11.03
C ALA A 21 -8.72 19.53 -12.16
N GLN A 22 -7.80 18.98 -12.95
CA GLN A 22 -7.26 19.63 -14.14
C GLN A 22 -8.35 19.92 -15.19
N LEU A 23 -9.23 18.96 -15.47
CA LEU A 23 -10.36 19.16 -16.39
C LEU A 23 -11.36 20.22 -15.92
N ARG A 24 -11.61 20.30 -14.61
CA ARG A 24 -12.47 21.34 -14.02
C ARG A 24 -11.82 22.72 -14.10
N MET A 25 -10.52 22.83 -13.81
CA MET A 25 -9.77 24.09 -13.92
C MET A 25 -9.71 24.62 -15.36
N THR A 26 -9.68 23.72 -16.35
CA THR A 26 -9.68 24.07 -17.78
C THR A 26 -11.08 24.28 -18.35
N GLY A 27 -12.14 24.13 -17.55
CA GLY A 27 -13.53 24.31 -17.96
C GLY A 27 -14.08 23.20 -18.88
N GLN A 28 -13.37 22.08 -19.03
CA GLN A 28 -13.80 20.95 -19.86
C GLN A 28 -14.84 20.05 -19.16
N VAL A 29 -14.91 20.13 -17.84
CA VAL A 29 -15.91 19.44 -17.00
C VAL A 29 -16.65 20.47 -16.18
N THR A 30 -17.97 20.51 -16.32
CA THR A 30 -18.84 21.36 -15.53
C THR A 30 -19.11 20.75 -14.16
N ASP A 31 -19.45 21.59 -13.17
CA ASP A 31 -19.81 21.10 -11.83
C ASP A 31 -21.04 20.17 -11.86
N ILE A 32 -21.97 20.42 -12.78
CA ILE A 32 -23.16 19.59 -12.97
C ILE A 32 -22.76 18.19 -13.48
N GLU A 33 -21.89 18.10 -14.49
CA GLU A 33 -21.37 16.82 -14.99
C GLU A 33 -20.62 16.04 -13.90
N TRP A 34 -19.83 16.73 -13.08
CA TRP A 34 -19.11 16.12 -11.95
C TRP A 34 -20.06 15.54 -10.91
N ILE A 35 -21.09 16.29 -10.51
CA ILE A 35 -22.12 15.82 -9.57
C ILE A 35 -22.87 14.61 -10.14
N ILE A 36 -23.25 14.65 -11.42
CA ILE A 36 -23.90 13.54 -12.12
C ILE A 36 -23.03 12.29 -12.12
N PHE A 37 -21.71 12.46 -12.28
CA PHE A 37 -20.76 11.35 -12.23
C PHE A 37 -20.62 10.77 -10.82
N LEU A 38 -20.54 11.59 -9.77
CA LEU A 38 -20.34 11.11 -8.40
C LEU A 38 -21.60 10.48 -7.78
N GLN A 39 -22.73 11.18 -7.87
CA GLN A 39 -23.93 10.86 -7.07
C GLN A 39 -24.96 10.09 -7.89
N GLY A 40 -24.87 10.16 -9.22
CA GLY A 40 -25.97 9.82 -10.12
C GLY A 40 -27.15 10.77 -9.93
N LEU A 41 -28.11 10.73 -10.85
CA LEU A 41 -29.31 11.56 -10.80
C LEU A 41 -30.39 10.91 -9.91
N LYS A 42 -30.01 10.49 -8.69
CA LYS A 42 -30.89 9.76 -7.75
C LYS A 42 -31.82 10.66 -6.94
N ASP A 43 -31.70 11.98 -7.10
CA ASP A 43 -32.49 12.91 -6.32
C ASP A 43 -33.96 12.91 -6.78
N SER A 44 -34.86 12.53 -5.86
CA SER A 44 -36.29 12.31 -6.13
C SER A 44 -37.01 13.55 -6.64
N LYS A 45 -36.43 14.74 -6.47
CA LYS A 45 -36.98 16.03 -6.91
C LYS A 45 -36.94 16.24 -8.43
N VAL A 46 -36.02 15.60 -9.16
CA VAL A 46 -35.94 15.77 -10.63
C VAL A 46 -36.92 14.85 -11.38
N LYS A 47 -37.39 13.77 -10.74
CA LYS A 47 -38.42 12.86 -11.31
C LYS A 47 -39.74 13.57 -11.64
N GLN A 48 -40.04 14.70 -10.98
CA GLN A 48 -41.27 15.47 -11.20
C GLN A 48 -41.18 16.48 -12.35
N MET A 49 -40.00 16.73 -12.93
CA MET A 49 -39.82 17.70 -14.02
C MET A 49 -39.70 17.06 -15.41
N LEU A 50 -39.80 15.73 -15.52
CA LEU A 50 -39.65 15.05 -16.80
C LEU A 50 -40.97 15.02 -17.58
N PRO A 51 -41.01 15.51 -18.84
CA PRO A 51 -42.16 15.36 -19.70
C PRO A 51 -42.38 13.87 -20.03
N PRO A 52 -43.64 13.41 -20.15
CA PRO A 52 -43.93 12.03 -20.53
C PRO A 52 -43.51 11.82 -22.00
N THR A 53 -42.38 11.16 -22.20
CA THR A 53 -41.92 10.79 -23.55
C THR A 53 -42.49 9.44 -23.96
N CYS A 54 -43.17 9.39 -25.11
CA CYS A 54 -43.78 8.21 -25.70
C CYS A 54 -42.79 7.17 -26.28
N ILE A 55 -41.51 7.21 -25.91
CA ILE A 55 -40.49 6.29 -26.44
C ILE A 55 -40.53 5.00 -25.61
N LEU A 56 -40.83 3.88 -26.28
CA LEU A 56 -40.83 2.56 -25.66
C LEU A 56 -39.40 2.19 -25.26
N LYS A 57 -39.23 1.84 -23.97
CA LYS A 57 -37.96 1.37 -23.43
C LYS A 57 -37.53 0.08 -24.15
N PRO A 58 -36.30 0.01 -24.69
CA PRO A 58 -35.82 -1.22 -25.30
C PRO A 58 -35.61 -2.31 -24.23
N SER A 59 -35.72 -3.58 -24.63
CA SER A 59 -35.64 -4.73 -23.72
C SER A 59 -34.26 -4.91 -23.09
N TRP A 60 -33.20 -4.47 -23.77
CA TRP A 60 -31.80 -4.62 -23.33
C TRP A 60 -31.35 -3.58 -22.30
N VAL A 61 -32.13 -2.51 -22.05
CA VAL A 61 -31.81 -1.46 -21.09
C VAL A 61 -32.67 -1.63 -19.83
N ASN A 62 -32.02 -1.61 -18.66
CA ASN A 62 -32.70 -1.68 -17.37
C ASN A 62 -33.53 -0.42 -17.11
N LEU A 63 -34.60 -0.54 -16.32
CA LEU A 63 -35.49 0.58 -16.04
C LEU A 63 -34.77 1.74 -15.34
N ASP A 64 -33.87 1.44 -14.40
CA ASP A 64 -33.10 2.46 -13.68
C ASP A 64 -32.14 3.22 -14.61
N THR A 65 -31.39 2.49 -15.44
CA THR A 65 -30.51 3.05 -16.47
C THR A 65 -31.30 3.93 -17.46
N TRP A 66 -32.50 3.50 -17.86
CA TRP A 66 -33.37 4.26 -18.75
C TRP A 66 -33.84 5.58 -18.13
N ASN A 67 -34.20 5.55 -16.85
CA ASN A 67 -34.59 6.74 -16.09
C ASN A 67 -33.40 7.70 -15.93
N GLU A 68 -32.19 7.20 -15.65
CA GLU A 68 -30.98 8.02 -15.61
C GLU A 68 -30.68 8.65 -16.97
N CYS A 69 -30.86 7.93 -18.09
CA CYS A 69 -30.71 8.50 -19.44
C CYS A 69 -31.71 9.64 -19.71
N SER A 70 -32.96 9.51 -19.22
CA SER A 70 -33.97 10.57 -19.34
C SER A 70 -33.55 11.85 -18.63
N LEU A 71 -32.87 11.71 -17.49
CA LEU A 71 -32.36 12.86 -16.73
C LEU A 71 -31.08 13.41 -17.36
N LEU A 72 -30.28 12.55 -18.01
CA LEU A 72 -29.08 12.96 -18.71
C LEU A 72 -29.39 13.83 -19.95
N GLU A 73 -30.53 13.58 -20.62
CA GLU A 73 -31.03 14.41 -21.72
C GLU A 73 -31.35 15.88 -21.34
N ILE A 74 -31.39 16.22 -20.04
CA ILE A 74 -31.48 17.62 -19.58
C ILE A 74 -30.24 18.40 -20.02
N LEU A 75 -29.09 17.74 -20.10
CA LEU A 75 -27.88 18.32 -20.65
C LEU A 75 -27.98 18.26 -22.19
N PRO A 76 -27.85 19.41 -22.89
CA PRO A 76 -28.03 19.49 -24.33
C PRO A 76 -27.07 18.59 -25.10
N VAL A 77 -25.90 18.31 -24.51
CA VAL A 77 -24.86 17.46 -25.08
C VAL A 77 -25.31 15.99 -25.23
N PHE A 78 -26.27 15.55 -24.43
CA PHE A 78 -26.87 14.20 -24.47
C PHE A 78 -28.29 14.20 -25.07
N GLY A 79 -28.67 15.25 -25.81
CA GLY A 79 -29.98 15.35 -26.42
C GLY A 79 -30.33 14.15 -27.31
N ASN A 80 -31.56 13.65 -27.21
CA ASN A 80 -32.07 12.49 -27.97
C ASN A 80 -31.33 11.16 -27.71
N LEU A 81 -30.63 11.02 -26.59
CA LEU A 81 -29.95 9.78 -26.21
C LEU A 81 -30.89 8.57 -26.23
N ARG A 82 -32.09 8.68 -25.64
CA ARG A 82 -33.09 7.60 -25.59
C ARG A 82 -33.58 7.20 -26.98
N SER A 83 -33.82 8.17 -27.85
CA SER A 83 -34.14 7.91 -29.26
C SER A 83 -33.02 7.15 -29.96
N SER A 84 -31.75 7.51 -29.70
CA SER A 84 -30.59 6.83 -30.27
C SER A 84 -30.43 5.40 -29.73
N LEU A 85 -30.69 5.17 -28.43
CA LEU A 85 -30.64 3.84 -27.82
C LEU A 85 -31.67 2.88 -28.42
N VAL A 86 -32.82 3.40 -28.87
CA VAL A 86 -33.84 2.59 -29.57
C VAL A 86 -33.43 2.36 -31.03
N ASN A 87 -33.09 3.42 -31.76
CA ASN A 87 -32.84 3.36 -33.20
C ASN A 87 -31.52 2.67 -33.57
N GLN A 88 -30.49 2.79 -32.73
CA GLN A 88 -29.16 2.20 -32.92
C GLN A 88 -28.80 1.19 -31.82
N ALA A 89 -29.78 0.38 -31.38
CA ALA A 89 -29.62 -0.57 -30.27
C ALA A 89 -28.40 -1.49 -30.43
N PHE A 90 -28.15 -2.03 -31.62
CA PHE A 90 -27.00 -2.92 -31.87
C PHE A 90 -25.66 -2.22 -31.61
N GLN A 91 -25.48 -0.99 -32.08
CA GLN A 91 -24.23 -0.24 -31.92
C GLN A 91 -23.95 0.09 -30.45
N TRP A 92 -24.98 0.50 -29.70
CA TRP A 92 -24.86 0.76 -28.27
C TRP A 92 -24.58 -0.51 -27.45
N GLN A 93 -25.21 -1.63 -27.81
CA GLN A 93 -24.92 -2.92 -27.16
C GLN A 93 -23.47 -3.36 -27.40
N GLU A 94 -22.96 -3.23 -28.62
CA GLU A 94 -21.56 -3.55 -28.92
C GLU A 94 -20.60 -2.62 -28.16
N TYR A 95 -20.90 -1.31 -28.08
CA TYR A 95 -20.11 -0.35 -27.31
C TYR A 95 -19.93 -0.75 -25.84
N PHE A 96 -21.01 -1.20 -25.19
CA PHE A 96 -20.99 -1.60 -23.77
C PHE A 96 -20.64 -3.08 -23.52
N LYS A 97 -20.45 -3.89 -24.57
CA LYS A 97 -20.01 -5.29 -24.45
C LYS A 97 -18.49 -5.41 -24.28
N VAL A 98 -17.71 -4.55 -24.93
CA VAL A 98 -16.24 -4.59 -24.91
C VAL A 98 -15.69 -4.09 -23.57
N SER A 99 -14.45 -4.45 -23.22
CA SER A 99 -13.70 -3.78 -22.14
C SER A 99 -13.64 -2.27 -22.38
N SER A 100 -13.66 -1.45 -21.32
CA SER A 100 -13.80 0.01 -21.36
C SER A 100 -13.22 0.67 -22.63
N THR A 101 -14.08 1.29 -23.43
CA THR A 101 -13.70 2.04 -24.64
C THR A 101 -13.95 3.54 -24.47
N VAL A 102 -13.81 4.06 -23.25
CA VAL A 102 -14.00 5.50 -22.97
C VAL A 102 -13.12 6.38 -23.88
N ILE A 103 -11.95 5.85 -24.26
CA ILE A 103 -11.00 6.46 -25.20
C ILE A 103 -11.49 6.37 -26.65
N GLY A 104 -12.22 5.31 -27.00
CA GLY A 104 -12.75 5.08 -28.33
C GLY A 104 -13.87 6.07 -28.71
N PRO A 105 -14.12 6.29 -30.01
CA PRO A 105 -15.29 7.06 -30.45
C PRO A 105 -16.57 6.31 -30.07
N VAL A 106 -17.62 7.05 -29.70
CA VAL A 106 -18.96 6.47 -29.59
C VAL A 106 -19.36 6.01 -30.99
N PRO A 107 -19.86 4.77 -31.17
CA PRO A 107 -20.11 4.22 -32.51
C PRO A 107 -21.22 4.96 -33.26
N CYS A 108 -22.10 5.65 -32.55
CA CYS A 108 -23.20 6.41 -33.13
C CYS A 108 -22.76 7.82 -33.52
N ALA A 109 -22.95 8.20 -34.79
CA ALA A 109 -22.67 9.55 -35.30
C ALA A 109 -23.45 10.66 -34.57
N SER A 110 -24.58 10.31 -33.93
CA SER A 110 -25.39 11.24 -33.13
C SER A 110 -24.70 11.71 -31.84
N HIS A 111 -23.73 10.95 -31.33
CA HIS A 111 -23.05 11.20 -30.05
C HIS A 111 -21.53 11.10 -30.19
N SER A 112 -21.00 11.27 -31.40
CA SER A 112 -19.55 11.25 -31.66
C SER A 112 -18.84 12.48 -31.10
N HIS A 113 -19.58 13.57 -30.84
CA HIS A 113 -19.09 14.82 -30.25
C HIS A 113 -18.84 14.77 -28.75
N LEU A 114 -19.19 13.67 -28.07
CA LEU A 114 -19.06 13.56 -26.62
C LEU A 114 -17.59 13.60 -26.19
N SER A 115 -17.32 14.40 -25.15
CA SER A 115 -16.00 14.47 -24.51
C SER A 115 -15.66 13.15 -23.78
N LEU A 116 -14.39 12.96 -23.44
CA LEU A 116 -13.93 11.80 -22.65
C LEU A 116 -14.71 11.65 -21.34
N PHE A 117 -14.93 12.76 -20.63
CA PHE A 117 -15.66 12.74 -19.36
C PHE A 117 -17.16 12.45 -19.55
N GLN A 118 -17.77 12.99 -20.61
CA GLN A 118 -19.18 12.71 -20.94
C GLN A 118 -19.39 11.25 -21.33
N LYS A 119 -18.44 10.64 -22.05
CA LYS A 119 -18.44 9.19 -22.29
C LYS A 119 -18.33 8.41 -20.97
N ALA A 120 -17.48 8.85 -20.04
CA ALA A 120 -17.35 8.20 -18.74
C ALA A 120 -18.66 8.25 -17.93
N ILE A 121 -19.45 9.33 -18.03
CA ILE A 121 -20.80 9.39 -17.45
C ILE A 121 -21.71 8.31 -18.03
N LEU A 122 -21.67 8.08 -19.35
CA LEU A 122 -22.43 6.99 -19.98
C LEU A 122 -21.98 5.62 -19.48
N TRP A 123 -20.67 5.38 -19.39
CA TRP A 123 -20.13 4.12 -18.87
C TRP A 123 -20.53 3.87 -17.42
N ARG A 124 -20.54 4.90 -16.57
CA ARG A 124 -21.06 4.81 -15.19
C ARG A 124 -22.52 4.32 -15.15
N ILE A 125 -23.36 4.84 -16.04
CA ILE A 125 -24.80 4.55 -16.09
C ILE A 125 -25.07 3.13 -16.60
N PHE A 126 -24.37 2.69 -17.65
CA PHE A 126 -24.61 1.40 -18.30
C PHE A 126 -23.79 0.24 -17.73
N ARG A 127 -22.56 0.51 -17.29
CA ARG A 127 -21.57 -0.50 -16.83
C ARG A 127 -20.85 -0.01 -15.56
N PRO A 128 -21.57 0.15 -14.43
CA PRO A 128 -20.95 0.55 -13.17
C PRO A 128 -19.87 -0.43 -12.70
N ASP A 129 -19.96 -1.71 -13.11
CA ASP A 129 -18.96 -2.75 -12.87
C ASP A 129 -17.60 -2.44 -13.52
N LYS A 130 -17.56 -1.56 -14.52
CA LYS A 130 -16.35 -1.17 -15.26
C LYS A 130 -15.83 0.22 -14.87
N LEU A 131 -16.42 0.87 -13.87
CA LEU A 131 -16.08 2.25 -13.52
C LEU A 131 -14.61 2.42 -13.09
N TYR A 132 -14.02 1.41 -12.45
CA TYR A 132 -12.59 1.40 -12.12
C TYR A 132 -11.72 1.48 -13.38
N GLN A 133 -12.02 0.68 -14.41
CA GLN A 133 -11.29 0.69 -15.69
C GLN A 133 -11.47 2.03 -16.40
N VAL A 134 -12.69 2.57 -16.40
CA VAL A 134 -13.02 3.90 -16.96
C VAL A 134 -12.18 5.00 -16.31
N ALA A 135 -12.03 4.97 -14.98
CA ALA A 135 -11.21 5.92 -14.24
C ALA A 135 -9.73 5.78 -14.58
N CYS A 136 -9.23 4.55 -14.68
CA CYS A 136 -7.83 4.28 -15.07
C CYS A 136 -7.54 4.76 -16.51
N ASP A 137 -8.44 4.50 -17.45
CA ASP A 137 -8.32 4.91 -18.85
C ASP A 137 -8.31 6.45 -18.98
N LEU A 138 -9.25 7.12 -18.29
CA LEU A 138 -9.31 8.59 -18.25
C LEU A 138 -8.01 9.17 -17.69
N THR A 139 -7.54 8.64 -16.57
CA THR A 139 -6.30 9.09 -15.91
C THR A 139 -5.11 8.90 -16.84
N THR A 140 -5.02 7.75 -17.50
CA THR A 140 -3.95 7.43 -18.46
C THR A 140 -3.97 8.38 -19.66
N CYS A 141 -5.14 8.68 -20.22
CA CYS A 141 -5.26 9.63 -21.33
C CYS A 141 -4.88 11.06 -20.96
N LEU A 142 -5.20 11.50 -19.74
CA LEU A 142 -5.03 12.89 -19.33
C LEU A 142 -3.65 13.17 -18.73
N LEU A 143 -3.11 12.21 -17.97
CA LEU A 143 -1.85 12.35 -17.23
C LEU A 143 -0.71 11.52 -17.83
N GLY A 144 -0.97 10.71 -18.87
CA GLY A 144 0.05 9.95 -19.59
C GLY A 144 0.38 8.56 -19.02
N GLY A 145 -0.34 8.10 -18.00
CA GLY A 145 -0.16 6.80 -17.36
C GLY A 145 -0.45 6.84 -15.85
N CYS A 146 -0.78 5.69 -15.25
CA CYS A 146 -0.90 5.58 -13.80
C CYS A 146 0.50 5.70 -13.16
N PHE A 147 0.71 6.71 -12.32
CA PHE A 147 1.91 6.84 -11.46
C PHE A 147 2.05 5.71 -10.42
N ALA A 148 1.11 4.77 -10.40
CA ALA A 148 0.99 3.74 -9.37
C ALA A 148 2.05 2.63 -9.48
N GLU A 149 2.61 2.35 -10.67
CA GLU A 149 3.52 1.21 -10.84
C GLU A 149 4.93 1.41 -10.25
N ASP A 150 5.39 2.65 -10.05
CA ASP A 150 6.82 2.93 -9.82
C ASP A 150 7.20 3.63 -8.51
N TYR A 151 6.28 4.02 -7.63
CA TYR A 151 6.66 4.62 -6.34
C TYR A 151 6.97 3.57 -5.25
N ARG A 152 7.78 2.57 -5.61
CA ARG A 152 8.40 1.69 -4.62
C ARG A 152 9.52 2.47 -3.94
N LEU A 153 9.24 2.97 -2.74
CA LEU A 153 10.27 3.62 -1.93
C LEU A 153 11.29 2.57 -1.49
N ASP A 154 12.39 2.53 -2.25
CA ASP A 154 13.58 1.76 -1.90
C ASP A 154 14.19 2.28 -0.59
N THR A 155 14.80 1.39 0.20
CA THR A 155 15.49 1.76 1.45
C THR A 155 16.53 2.84 1.20
N LYS A 156 17.20 2.81 0.04
CA LYS A 156 18.17 3.83 -0.38
C LYS A 156 17.54 5.20 -0.58
N THR A 157 16.35 5.26 -1.16
CA THR A 157 15.61 6.51 -1.36
C THR A 157 15.14 7.08 -0.03
N VAL A 158 14.65 6.22 0.87
CA VAL A 158 14.29 6.66 2.23
C VAL A 158 15.53 7.20 2.96
N PHE A 159 16.66 6.51 2.83
CA PHE A 159 17.91 6.93 3.45
C PHE A 159 18.38 8.29 2.94
N SER A 160 18.38 8.52 1.61
CA SER A 160 18.82 9.78 1.01
C SER A 160 17.93 10.96 1.36
N LEU A 161 16.65 10.73 1.64
CA LEU A 161 15.72 11.75 2.11
C LEU A 161 15.79 11.95 3.62
N SER A 162 16.31 10.98 4.37
CA SER A 162 16.49 11.08 5.82
C SER A 162 17.71 11.93 6.17
N HIS A 163 17.50 12.93 7.04
CA HIS A 163 18.54 13.85 7.51
C HIS A 163 18.46 14.00 9.04
N SER A 164 19.47 14.62 9.63
CA SER A 164 19.54 14.83 11.09
C SER A 164 18.40 15.67 11.66
N ASN A 165 17.79 16.52 10.84
CA ASN A 165 16.63 17.36 11.16
C ASN A 165 15.34 16.93 10.44
N VAL A 166 15.38 15.88 9.63
CA VAL A 166 14.21 15.36 8.90
C VAL A 166 13.89 13.98 9.47
N PRO A 167 13.06 13.90 10.54
CA PRO A 167 12.64 12.62 11.08
C PRO A 167 11.79 11.86 10.07
N VAL A 168 11.90 10.53 10.06
CA VAL A 168 11.06 9.68 9.21
C VAL A 168 9.97 9.05 10.08
N VAL A 169 8.73 9.06 9.60
CA VAL A 169 7.59 8.48 10.31
C VAL A 169 7.00 7.36 9.47
N TYR A 170 7.18 6.11 9.90
CA TYR A 170 6.52 4.95 9.34
C TYR A 170 5.11 4.80 9.93
N LEU A 171 4.10 4.90 9.07
CA LEU A 171 2.69 4.73 9.39
C LEU A 171 2.24 3.33 8.96
N MET A 172 2.13 2.42 9.91
CA MET A 172 1.66 1.05 9.70
C MET A 172 0.12 0.98 9.60
N PRO A 173 -0.43 -0.13 9.08
CA PRO A 173 -1.88 -0.36 9.08
C PRO A 173 -2.45 -0.30 10.50
N GLY A 174 -3.72 0.07 10.57
CA GLY A 174 -4.47 0.28 11.80
C GLY A 174 -4.82 -1.00 12.55
N THR A 175 -5.29 -0.85 13.79
CA THR A 175 -5.77 -2.00 14.60
C THR A 175 -6.99 -2.62 13.92
N GLY A 176 -6.93 -3.92 13.61
CA GLY A 176 -8.01 -4.63 12.90
C GLY A 176 -7.86 -4.67 11.38
N SER A 177 -6.77 -4.14 10.83
CA SER A 177 -6.34 -4.44 9.45
C SER A 177 -5.33 -5.59 9.44
N VAL A 178 -5.10 -6.18 8.26
CA VAL A 178 -3.96 -7.09 8.06
C VAL A 178 -2.68 -6.36 8.46
N GLY A 179 -1.93 -6.93 9.41
CA GLY A 179 -0.65 -6.37 9.85
C GLY A 179 0.39 -6.32 8.74
N PRO A 180 1.48 -5.57 8.91
CA PRO A 180 2.54 -5.55 7.92
C PRO A 180 3.22 -6.93 7.85
N SER A 181 3.40 -7.48 6.64
CA SER A 181 4.12 -8.76 6.46
C SER A 181 5.56 -8.69 6.95
N THR A 182 6.14 -7.49 6.92
CA THR A 182 7.50 -7.22 7.35
C THR A 182 7.48 -5.92 8.13
N HIS A 183 7.91 -5.97 9.38
CA HIS A 183 7.92 -4.82 10.26
C HIS A 183 8.93 -3.76 9.78
N PRO A 184 8.63 -2.45 9.80
CA PRO A 184 9.55 -1.40 9.33
C PRO A 184 10.94 -1.47 9.96
N LEU A 185 11.01 -1.82 11.25
CA LEU A 185 12.27 -2.00 11.98
C LEU A 185 13.28 -2.89 11.25
N TYR A 186 12.82 -3.99 10.62
CA TYR A 186 13.71 -4.88 9.87
C TYR A 186 14.44 -4.16 8.73
N TYR A 187 13.74 -3.28 8.01
CA TYR A 187 14.34 -2.51 6.91
C TYR A 187 15.25 -1.41 7.43
N ILE A 188 14.92 -0.82 8.58
CA ILE A 188 15.78 0.16 9.24
C ILE A 188 17.09 -0.51 9.70
N GLU A 189 17.03 -1.70 10.28
CA GLU A 189 18.20 -2.50 10.66
C GLU A 189 19.05 -2.89 9.45
N GLN A 190 18.41 -3.32 8.35
CA GLN A 190 19.11 -3.62 7.11
C GLN A 190 19.82 -2.37 6.56
N MET A 191 19.13 -1.22 6.55
CA MET A 191 19.70 0.06 6.15
C MET A 191 20.87 0.48 7.05
N ALA A 192 20.77 0.22 8.36
CA ALA A 192 21.85 0.48 9.31
C ALA A 192 23.07 -0.38 9.00
N LYS A 193 22.86 -1.66 8.70
CA LYS A 193 23.93 -2.57 8.30
C LYS A 193 24.62 -2.13 7.01
N GLU A 194 23.84 -1.76 5.99
CA GLU A 194 24.37 -1.26 4.70
C GLU A 194 25.20 0.02 4.86
N ASN A 195 24.88 0.84 5.86
CA ASN A 195 25.59 2.10 6.16
C ASN A 195 26.59 2.00 7.32
N MET A 196 26.94 0.78 7.77
CA MET A 196 27.88 0.54 8.89
C MET A 196 27.47 1.22 10.22
N LYS A 197 26.16 1.36 10.46
CA LYS A 197 25.55 1.94 11.66
C LYS A 197 24.93 0.90 12.60
N GLU A 198 25.14 -0.39 12.36
CA GLU A 198 24.60 -1.50 13.18
C GLU A 198 24.97 -1.38 14.67
N GLY A 199 26.20 -0.95 14.99
CA GLY A 199 26.64 -0.69 16.38
C GLY A 199 26.29 0.68 16.93
N SER A 200 25.71 1.56 16.10
CA SER A 200 25.39 2.96 16.39
C SER A 200 23.89 3.22 16.22
N MET A 201 23.07 2.19 16.43
CA MET A 201 21.62 2.27 16.35
C MET A 201 21.02 1.89 17.71
N LYS A 202 20.10 2.72 18.20
CA LYS A 202 19.35 2.51 19.44
C LYS A 202 17.87 2.39 19.12
N VAL A 203 17.23 1.33 19.60
CA VAL A 203 15.80 1.09 19.44
C VAL A 203 15.12 1.20 20.80
N ILE A 204 14.11 2.07 20.90
CA ILE A 204 13.23 2.17 22.06
C ILE A 204 11.85 1.70 21.61
N SER A 205 11.37 0.60 22.17
CA SER A 205 10.02 0.10 21.91
C SER A 205 9.10 0.47 23.07
N PHE A 206 8.12 1.34 22.83
CA PHE A 206 7.12 1.68 23.83
C PHE A 206 6.25 0.47 24.17
N GLY A 207 5.71 0.47 25.38
CA GLY A 207 5.04 -0.70 25.99
C GLY A 207 5.98 -1.56 26.85
N THR A 208 7.28 -1.28 26.85
CA THR A 208 8.25 -1.87 27.80
C THR A 208 8.43 -0.97 29.03
N PRO A 209 8.69 -1.53 30.23
CA PRO A 209 8.68 -0.80 31.50
C PRO A 209 9.66 0.39 31.57
N ASP A 210 10.77 0.37 30.82
CA ASP A 210 11.82 1.40 30.87
C ASP A 210 11.82 2.36 29.65
N SER A 211 10.89 2.18 28.71
CA SER A 211 10.90 2.93 27.44
C SER A 211 10.80 4.46 27.61
N LYS A 212 10.04 4.94 28.61
CA LYS A 212 9.84 6.37 28.85
C LYS A 212 11.03 7.03 29.56
N THR A 213 11.69 6.31 30.46
CA THR A 213 12.82 6.83 31.25
C THR A 213 14.09 6.91 30.41
N GLU A 214 14.31 5.93 29.52
CA GLU A 214 15.49 5.88 28.66
C GLU A 214 15.45 6.88 27.48
N LEU A 215 14.25 7.39 27.13
CA LEU A 215 14.03 8.20 25.94
C LEU A 215 14.85 9.49 25.90
N LEU A 216 14.89 10.24 27.00
CA LEU A 216 15.59 11.53 27.05
C LEU A 216 17.10 11.32 26.89
N ASP A 217 17.67 10.40 27.66
CA ASP A 217 19.10 10.10 27.65
C ASP A 217 19.55 9.55 26.30
N SER A 218 18.75 8.66 25.70
CA SER A 218 19.01 8.14 24.36
C SER A 218 18.92 9.22 23.29
N LEU A 219 17.94 10.13 23.36
CA LEU A 219 17.80 11.23 22.41
C LEU A 219 19.02 12.16 22.45
N ILE A 220 19.45 12.55 23.65
CA ILE A 220 20.62 13.42 23.84
C ILE A 220 21.90 12.71 23.37
N THR A 221 22.10 11.45 23.77
CA THR A 221 23.28 10.68 23.42
C THR A 221 23.37 10.45 21.92
N CYS A 222 22.27 10.01 21.29
CA CYS A 222 22.24 9.76 19.85
C CYS A 222 22.46 11.03 19.04
N LYS A 223 21.83 12.15 19.46
CA LYS A 223 22.03 13.48 18.84
C LYS A 223 23.50 13.90 18.86
N ARG A 224 24.19 13.68 19.99
CA ARG A 224 25.60 14.06 20.18
C ARG A 224 26.56 13.16 19.40
N GLU A 225 26.33 11.86 19.42
CA GLU A 225 27.25 10.85 18.88
C GLU A 225 26.96 10.47 17.42
N GLY A 226 25.86 10.97 16.84
CA GLY A 226 25.49 10.65 15.46
C GLY A 226 24.93 9.24 15.31
N HIS A 227 24.33 8.72 16.38
CA HIS A 227 23.65 7.43 16.37
C HIS A 227 22.26 7.55 15.79
N TRP A 228 21.70 6.44 15.38
CA TRP A 228 20.35 6.37 14.86
C TRP A 228 19.38 5.96 15.97
N LEU A 229 18.29 6.71 16.14
CA LEU A 229 17.28 6.44 17.16
C LEU A 229 15.97 5.98 16.51
N VAL A 230 15.58 4.73 16.72
CA VAL A 230 14.25 4.22 16.37
C VAL A 230 13.34 4.28 17.58
N LEU A 231 12.22 4.96 17.43
CA LEU A 231 11.11 4.95 18.37
C LEU A 231 10.02 4.03 17.81
N ASN A 232 9.94 2.82 18.36
CA ASN A 232 9.03 1.79 17.92
C ASN A 232 7.77 1.73 18.79
N ASN A 233 6.65 1.29 18.20
CA ASN A 233 5.34 1.24 18.85
C ASN A 233 4.88 2.60 19.42
N CYS A 234 5.13 3.72 18.72
CA CYS A 234 4.78 5.05 19.22
C CYS A 234 3.29 5.23 19.52
N HIS A 235 2.42 4.42 18.91
CA HIS A 235 0.98 4.35 19.21
C HIS A 235 0.66 3.93 20.66
N LEU A 236 1.63 3.41 21.41
CA LEU A 236 1.50 3.11 22.85
C LEU A 236 1.92 4.28 23.75
N LEU A 237 2.37 5.39 23.16
CA LEU A 237 2.72 6.62 23.87
C LEU A 237 1.73 7.74 23.51
N ASP A 238 0.66 7.83 24.29
CA ASP A 238 -0.42 8.82 24.07
C ASP A 238 -0.06 10.24 24.53
N ASP A 239 0.95 10.37 25.40
CA ASP A 239 1.37 11.63 25.98
C ASP A 239 2.89 11.75 25.98
N TRP A 240 3.39 12.77 25.28
CA TRP A 240 4.81 13.05 25.11
C TRP A 240 5.26 14.05 26.18
N PRO A 241 6.25 13.73 27.01
CA PRO A 241 6.74 14.68 28.01
C PRO A 241 7.22 15.98 27.37
N ASP A 242 6.85 17.13 27.94
CA ASP A 242 7.22 18.46 27.42
C ASP A 242 8.73 18.61 27.20
N ILE A 243 9.55 17.99 28.07
CA ILE A 243 11.01 18.00 27.95
C ILE A 243 11.46 17.35 26.63
N ILE A 244 10.83 16.24 26.22
CA ILE A 244 11.13 15.57 24.95
C ILE A 244 10.66 16.42 23.78
N ILE A 245 9.44 16.97 23.84
CA ILE A 245 8.91 17.86 22.81
C ILE A 245 9.86 19.05 22.59
N ASN A 246 10.32 19.67 23.68
CA ASN A 246 11.28 20.79 23.62
C ASN A 246 12.62 20.39 22.99
N GLN A 247 13.12 19.18 23.23
CA GLN A 247 14.33 18.68 22.58
C GLN A 247 14.11 18.42 21.08
N LEU A 248 12.96 17.88 20.71
CA LEU A 248 12.55 17.63 19.33
C LEU A 248 12.36 18.93 18.53
N ILE A 249 11.78 19.96 19.15
CA ILE A 249 11.68 21.31 18.57
C ILE A 249 13.08 21.86 18.30
N LYS A 250 13.98 21.82 19.31
CA LYS A 250 15.36 22.27 19.16
C LYS A 250 16.06 21.56 17.99
N LEU A 251 15.93 20.23 17.89
CA LEU A 251 16.49 19.46 16.77
C LEU A 251 16.10 20.00 15.39
N MET A 252 14.85 20.44 15.24
CA MET A 252 14.31 20.94 13.97
C MET A 252 14.77 22.37 13.68
N ASP A 253 14.96 23.19 14.72
CA ASP A 253 15.34 24.60 14.58
C ASP A 253 16.85 24.79 14.34
N CYS A 254 17.72 23.87 14.76
CA CYS A 254 19.19 24.00 14.65
C CYS A 254 19.70 24.28 13.21
N HIS A 255 18.95 23.94 12.16
CA HIS A 255 19.36 24.19 10.76
C HIS A 255 18.78 25.48 10.14
N ARG A 256 17.70 26.06 10.71
CA ARG A 256 17.15 27.33 10.19
C ARG A 256 18.14 28.48 10.36
N GLU A 257 18.96 28.42 11.40
CA GLU A 257 20.03 29.39 11.66
C GLU A 257 21.24 29.20 10.71
N ALA A 258 21.45 27.99 10.18
CA ALA A 258 22.57 27.70 9.28
C ALA A 258 22.31 28.12 7.82
N GLU A 259 21.05 28.07 7.37
CA GLU A 259 20.66 28.41 5.99
C GLU A 259 20.07 29.83 5.85
N GLY A 260 19.76 30.50 6.96
CA GLY A 260 19.14 31.82 6.99
C GLY A 260 19.96 32.87 7.74
N SER A 261 20.71 33.68 6.99
CA SER A 261 21.18 35.03 7.35
C SER A 261 22.50 35.17 8.11
N ILE A 262 23.47 35.67 7.35
CA ILE A 262 24.59 36.49 7.79
C ILE A 262 24.06 37.67 8.63
N SER A 263 24.24 37.63 9.95
CA SER A 263 24.40 38.83 10.77
C SER A 263 25.28 38.51 11.98
N PRO A 264 26.41 39.22 12.21
CA PRO A 264 27.24 39.00 13.37
C PRO A 264 26.74 39.92 14.49
N VAL A 265 25.83 39.42 15.32
CA VAL A 265 25.64 39.99 16.66
C VAL A 265 25.81 38.86 17.66
N LYS A 266 27.08 38.67 18.06
CA LYS A 266 27.44 37.87 19.22
C LYS A 266 26.91 38.60 20.46
N ASN A 267 25.81 38.10 21.02
CA ASN A 267 25.47 38.32 22.42
C ASN A 267 25.96 37.08 23.19
N GLU A 268 26.89 37.28 24.12
CA GLU A 268 27.70 36.24 24.75
C GLU A 268 26.98 35.42 25.85
N ASP A 269 25.67 35.59 26.08
CA ASP A 269 24.97 35.00 27.23
C ASP A 269 23.90 33.94 26.89
N SER A 270 23.97 33.30 25.72
CA SER A 270 23.06 32.19 25.38
C SER A 270 23.74 31.13 24.51
N GLN A 271 24.87 30.58 24.98
CA GLN A 271 25.44 29.34 24.43
C GLN A 271 24.58 28.14 24.86
N SER A 272 23.45 27.95 24.19
CA SER A 272 22.89 26.61 24.02
C SER A 272 23.16 26.21 22.59
N GLU A 273 24.41 25.86 22.29
CA GLU A 273 24.79 25.34 20.98
C GLU A 273 23.90 24.13 20.67
N CYS A 274 23.00 24.33 19.71
CA CYS A 274 22.08 23.34 19.19
C CYS A 274 22.89 22.36 18.33
N PHE A 275 23.87 21.68 18.91
CA PHE A 275 24.76 20.78 18.18
C PHE A 275 24.01 19.48 17.86
N VAL A 276 23.84 19.20 16.56
CA VAL A 276 23.28 17.94 16.05
C VAL A 276 24.33 17.32 15.14
N HIS A 277 24.71 16.08 15.43
CA HIS A 277 25.63 15.35 14.58
C HIS A 277 24.99 15.07 13.20
N LEU A 278 25.73 15.28 12.11
CA LEU A 278 25.22 15.14 10.73
C LEU A 278 24.70 13.73 10.41
N ASP A 279 25.30 12.70 10.98
CA ASP A 279 24.87 11.30 10.83
C ASP A 279 23.68 10.88 11.69
N PHE A 280 23.25 11.73 12.64
CA PHE A 280 22.08 11.42 13.47
C PHE A 280 20.86 11.19 12.58
N ARG A 281 20.04 10.18 12.92
CA ARG A 281 18.76 9.91 12.24
C ARG A 281 17.73 9.56 13.29
N LEU A 282 16.51 10.04 13.11
CA LEU A 282 15.38 9.80 13.99
C LEU A 282 14.25 9.16 13.19
N TRP A 283 13.76 8.02 13.66
CA TRP A 283 12.67 7.30 13.02
C TRP A 283 11.57 6.97 14.01
N PHE A 284 10.32 7.18 13.61
CA PHE A 284 9.13 6.82 14.36
C PHE A 284 8.43 5.68 13.63
N ILE A 285 7.99 4.67 14.37
CA ILE A 285 7.13 3.60 13.87
C ILE A 285 5.83 3.63 14.68
N THR A 286 4.71 3.87 13.99
CA THR A 286 3.39 3.99 14.60
C THR A 286 2.29 3.41 13.71
N THR A 287 1.06 3.37 14.19
CA THR A 287 -0.12 3.00 13.39
C THR A 287 -0.82 4.25 12.88
N LYS A 288 -1.44 4.15 11.70
CA LYS A 288 -2.14 5.28 11.06
C LYS A 288 -3.32 5.84 11.87
N ASP A 289 -3.91 5.02 12.74
CA ASP A 289 -5.07 5.41 13.56
C ASP A 289 -4.65 6.14 14.85
N ALA A 290 -3.35 6.21 15.17
CA ALA A 290 -2.84 6.78 16.41
C ALA A 290 -2.41 8.25 16.21
N GLU A 291 -3.38 9.17 16.18
CA GLU A 291 -3.16 10.60 15.88
C GLU A 291 -2.19 11.30 16.85
N LYS A 292 -2.11 10.86 18.11
CA LYS A 292 -1.27 11.48 19.17
C LYS A 292 0.12 10.85 19.30
N SER A 293 0.38 9.79 18.55
CA SER A 293 1.60 8.99 18.68
C SER A 293 2.88 9.72 18.25
N VAL A 294 2.74 10.75 17.41
CA VAL A 294 3.86 11.59 16.96
C VAL A 294 3.54 13.05 17.29
N PRO A 295 4.46 13.80 17.91
CA PRO A 295 4.24 15.21 18.21
C PRO A 295 3.90 16.02 16.95
N GLY A 296 2.76 16.70 16.95
CA GLY A 296 2.23 17.38 15.76
C GLY A 296 3.17 18.44 15.16
N TYR A 297 4.09 19.01 15.95
CA TYR A 297 5.11 19.95 15.47
C TYR A 297 6.14 19.30 14.52
N LEU A 298 6.38 17.99 14.64
CA LEU A 298 7.30 17.26 13.78
C LEU A 298 6.72 16.99 12.39
N MET A 299 5.41 16.76 12.33
CA MET A 299 4.72 16.28 11.13
C MET A 299 4.92 17.15 9.87
N PRO A 300 4.98 18.50 9.93
CA PRO A 300 5.24 19.32 8.75
C PRO A 300 6.63 19.16 8.12
N GLN A 301 7.64 18.77 8.90
CA GLN A 301 9.02 18.58 8.40
C GLN A 301 9.41 17.09 8.32
N ALA A 302 8.61 16.21 8.91
CA ALA A 302 8.85 14.78 8.86
C ALA A 302 8.60 14.20 7.47
N LEU A 303 9.41 13.21 7.09
CA LEU A 303 9.12 12.33 5.97
C LEU A 303 8.15 11.24 6.43
N SER A 304 6.86 11.41 6.16
CA SER A 304 5.85 10.39 6.44
C SER A 304 5.82 9.33 5.33
N LEU A 305 6.05 8.09 5.73
CA LEU A 305 6.03 6.92 4.87
C LEU A 305 4.89 6.02 5.32
N LEU A 306 3.93 5.81 4.44
CA LEU A 306 2.95 4.78 4.69
C LEU A 306 3.56 3.41 4.42
N TRP A 307 3.44 2.53 5.40
CA TRP A 307 3.96 1.20 5.36
C TRP A 307 2.84 0.19 5.13
N GLU A 308 2.77 -0.36 3.92
CA GLU A 308 1.77 -1.38 3.59
C GLU A 308 2.41 -2.65 3.02
N THR A 309 1.71 -3.76 3.24
CA THR A 309 2.06 -5.04 2.62
C THR A 309 1.59 -5.04 1.16
N PRO A 310 2.45 -5.39 0.19
CA PRO A 310 2.02 -5.62 -1.18
C PRO A 310 0.91 -6.67 -1.22
N GLN A 311 -0.16 -6.39 -1.94
CA GLN A 311 -1.27 -7.33 -2.05
C GLN A 311 -1.03 -8.36 -3.19
N GLU A 312 -0.19 -8.01 -4.16
CA GLU A 312 0.11 -8.88 -5.30
C GLU A 312 1.01 -10.05 -4.89
N LEU A 313 0.57 -11.27 -5.24
CA LEU A 313 1.31 -12.50 -4.95
C LEU A 313 2.75 -12.45 -5.48
N LYS A 314 2.97 -11.89 -6.67
CA LYS A 314 4.30 -11.76 -7.28
C LYS A 314 5.27 -10.97 -6.37
N LEU A 315 4.81 -9.86 -5.79
CA LEU A 315 5.63 -9.00 -4.94
C LEU A 315 5.87 -9.63 -3.57
N ILE A 316 4.86 -10.29 -3.02
CA ILE A 316 4.99 -11.04 -1.76
C ILE A 316 6.03 -12.16 -1.95
N LEU A 317 5.97 -12.89 -3.07
CA LEU A 317 6.93 -13.94 -3.41
C LEU A 317 8.35 -13.42 -3.56
N GLU A 318 8.54 -12.37 -4.38
CA GLU A 318 9.84 -11.75 -4.59
C GLU A 318 10.49 -11.35 -3.25
N ARG A 319 9.70 -10.69 -2.38
CA ARG A 319 10.15 -10.31 -1.04
C ARG A 319 10.51 -11.50 -0.16
N SER A 320 9.61 -12.46 -0.03
CA SER A 320 9.79 -13.61 0.87
C SER A 320 10.96 -14.49 0.43
N CYS A 321 11.13 -14.68 -0.88
CA CYS A 321 12.27 -15.39 -1.45
C CYS A 321 13.58 -14.62 -1.19
N ASN A 322 13.62 -13.31 -1.45
CA ASN A 322 14.81 -12.49 -1.16
C ASN A 322 15.20 -12.54 0.32
N GLN A 323 14.22 -12.44 1.22
CA GLN A 323 14.42 -12.56 2.68
C GLN A 323 14.91 -13.95 3.08
N ALA A 324 14.36 -15.01 2.49
CA ALA A 324 14.75 -16.38 2.78
C ALA A 324 16.18 -16.69 2.28
N MET A 325 16.56 -16.17 1.12
CA MET A 325 17.87 -16.37 0.49
C MET A 325 18.98 -15.49 1.10
N ALA A 326 18.63 -14.34 1.69
CA ALA A 326 19.58 -13.46 2.35
C ALA A 326 20.24 -14.08 3.61
N GLN A 327 19.63 -15.13 4.17
CA GLN A 327 20.20 -15.87 5.31
C GLN A 327 20.93 -17.12 4.79
N PRO A 328 22.27 -17.13 4.74
CA PRO A 328 23.02 -18.26 4.21
C PRO A 328 22.78 -19.50 5.08
N ARG A 329 22.36 -20.61 4.47
CA ARG A 329 22.17 -21.90 5.14
C ARG A 329 22.89 -22.99 4.39
N SER A 330 23.82 -23.67 5.05
CA SER A 330 24.75 -24.58 4.38
C SER A 330 24.22 -26.01 4.20
N LYS A 331 23.19 -26.41 4.94
CA LYS A 331 22.76 -27.82 5.04
C LYS A 331 21.39 -28.12 4.44
N THR A 332 20.62 -27.10 4.07
CA THR A 332 19.26 -27.26 3.55
C THR A 332 19.23 -27.00 2.05
N PRO A 333 18.59 -27.85 1.23
CA PRO A 333 18.45 -27.61 -0.20
C PRO A 333 17.71 -26.30 -0.49
N VAL A 334 18.17 -25.57 -1.51
CA VAL A 334 17.62 -24.26 -1.89
C VAL A 334 16.14 -24.38 -2.27
N GLU A 335 15.75 -25.49 -2.88
CA GLU A 335 14.37 -25.80 -3.26
C GLU A 335 13.44 -25.81 -2.04
N ARG A 336 13.93 -26.25 -0.88
CA ARG A 336 13.17 -26.28 0.38
C ARG A 336 13.05 -24.89 1.02
N ILE A 337 14.10 -24.08 0.90
CA ILE A 337 14.07 -22.67 1.31
C ILE A 337 13.02 -21.92 0.49
N ILE A 338 13.02 -22.12 -0.84
CA ILE A 338 12.03 -21.54 -1.75
C ILE A 338 10.62 -22.08 -1.46
N ALA A 339 10.46 -23.38 -1.19
CA ALA A 339 9.16 -23.97 -0.86
C ALA A 339 8.53 -23.36 0.41
N LEU A 340 9.35 -23.08 1.44
CA LEU A 340 8.87 -22.36 2.62
C LEU A 340 8.54 -20.89 2.34
N ALA A 341 9.36 -20.20 1.54
CA ALA A 341 9.06 -18.82 1.13
C ALA A 341 7.76 -18.74 0.29
N LEU A 342 7.53 -19.74 -0.57
CA LEU A 342 6.29 -19.90 -1.33
C LEU A 342 5.10 -20.13 -0.40
N LEU A 343 5.20 -21.07 0.55
CA LEU A 343 4.16 -21.31 1.55
C LEU A 343 3.82 -20.01 2.32
N HIS A 344 4.84 -19.31 2.82
CA HIS A 344 4.68 -18.04 3.51
C HIS A 344 3.93 -17.02 2.63
N SER A 345 4.33 -16.89 1.37
CA SER A 345 3.74 -15.94 0.43
C SER A 345 2.29 -16.27 0.09
N VAL A 346 1.97 -17.54 -0.09
CA VAL A 346 0.60 -18.00 -0.33
C VAL A 346 -0.29 -17.71 0.88
N LEU A 347 0.21 -17.94 2.09
CA LEU A 347 -0.51 -17.66 3.32
C LEU A 347 -0.74 -16.15 3.51
N LEU A 348 0.27 -15.32 3.27
CA LEU A 348 0.11 -13.86 3.27
C LEU A 348 -0.91 -13.39 2.23
N HIS A 349 -0.80 -13.87 1.00
CA HIS A 349 -1.72 -13.49 -0.08
C HIS A 349 -3.17 -13.94 0.20
N ARG A 350 -3.34 -15.09 0.86
CA ARG A 350 -4.66 -15.60 1.28
C ARG A 350 -5.39 -14.62 2.20
N GLN A 351 -4.69 -13.83 3.01
CA GLN A 351 -5.31 -12.87 3.93
C GLN A 351 -6.04 -11.74 3.19
N ASN A 352 -5.66 -11.45 1.95
CA ASN A 352 -6.29 -10.40 1.14
C ASN A 352 -7.74 -10.72 0.77
N TYR A 353 -8.16 -11.99 0.87
CA TYR A 353 -9.53 -12.43 0.59
C TYR A 353 -10.44 -12.37 1.82
N GLY A 354 -9.90 -12.03 2.99
CA GLY A 354 -10.64 -11.87 4.24
C GLY A 354 -11.59 -13.04 4.53
N ASN A 355 -12.83 -12.70 4.90
CA ASN A 355 -13.87 -13.65 5.31
C ASN A 355 -14.34 -14.61 4.21
N ILE A 356 -13.94 -14.39 2.95
CA ILE A 356 -14.22 -15.33 1.85
C ILE A 356 -13.26 -16.54 1.94
N ALA A 357 -12.02 -16.30 2.36
CA ALA A 357 -11.02 -17.36 2.45
C ALA A 357 -10.93 -17.97 3.85
N GLN A 358 -11.05 -17.18 4.91
CA GLN A 358 -10.77 -17.59 6.29
C GLN A 358 -11.66 -16.85 7.30
N THR A 359 -11.89 -17.41 8.48
CA THR A 359 -12.80 -16.84 9.49
C THR A 359 -12.23 -15.56 10.12
N GLU A 360 -10.93 -15.54 10.40
CA GLU A 360 -10.23 -14.44 11.07
C GLU A 360 -8.98 -14.00 10.30
N LEU A 361 -8.48 -12.79 10.57
CA LEU A 361 -7.20 -12.32 10.05
C LEU A 361 -6.06 -12.76 10.96
N TYR A 362 -5.29 -13.75 10.51
CA TYR A 362 -4.08 -14.20 11.19
C TYR A 362 -2.94 -13.18 11.03
N GLN A 363 -2.00 -13.09 11.98
CA GLN A 363 -0.92 -12.09 11.93
C GLN A 363 0.42 -12.72 11.57
N TRP A 364 0.47 -13.44 10.44
CA TRP A 364 1.74 -13.98 9.93
C TRP A 364 2.66 -12.86 9.48
N SER A 365 3.94 -13.00 9.84
CA SER A 365 4.97 -12.00 9.61
C SER A 365 6.28 -12.63 9.18
N GLN A 366 7.22 -11.80 8.77
CA GLN A 366 8.61 -12.16 8.48
C GLN A 366 9.28 -12.91 9.64
N ALA A 367 8.87 -12.67 10.90
CA ALA A 367 9.38 -13.42 12.05
C ALA A 367 9.01 -14.91 11.95
N ASP A 368 7.80 -15.23 11.48
CA ASP A 368 7.35 -16.62 11.28
C ASP A 368 8.14 -17.30 10.15
N LEU A 369 8.42 -16.58 9.06
CA LEU A 369 9.27 -17.09 7.98
C LEU A 369 10.68 -17.40 8.50
N PHE A 370 11.30 -16.47 9.24
CA PHE A 370 12.64 -16.68 9.79
C PHE A 370 12.69 -17.80 10.81
N PHE A 371 11.67 -17.90 11.64
CA PHE A 371 11.52 -19.00 12.59
C PHE A 371 11.38 -20.34 11.87
N ALA A 372 10.49 -20.43 10.87
CA ALA A 372 10.31 -21.63 10.06
C ALA A 372 11.60 -22.09 9.40
N LEU A 373 12.35 -21.13 8.86
CA LEU A 373 13.59 -21.40 8.17
C LEU A 373 14.72 -21.87 9.13
N ASN A 374 14.80 -21.30 10.34
CA ASN A 374 15.72 -21.76 11.39
C ASN A 374 15.35 -23.16 11.89
N VAL A 375 14.06 -23.42 12.08
CA VAL A 375 13.55 -24.76 12.41
C VAL A 375 13.90 -25.76 11.32
N GLN A 376 13.72 -25.40 10.05
CA GLN A 376 14.07 -26.27 8.91
C GLN A 376 15.54 -26.66 8.92
N GLU A 377 16.44 -25.71 9.19
CA GLU A 377 17.88 -26.00 9.27
C GLU A 377 18.20 -27.03 10.36
N LYS A 378 17.58 -26.90 11.54
CA LYS A 378 17.75 -27.84 12.64
C LYS A 378 17.16 -29.20 12.32
N VAL A 379 15.95 -29.24 11.76
CA VAL A 379 15.28 -30.49 11.35
C VAL A 379 16.13 -31.24 10.33
N TRP A 380 16.71 -30.53 9.36
CA TRP A 380 17.59 -31.13 8.34
C TRP A 380 18.90 -31.68 8.93
N CYS A 381 19.36 -31.16 10.07
CA CYS A 381 20.56 -31.65 10.75
C CYS A 381 20.31 -32.89 11.61
N PHE A 382 19.12 -33.02 12.20
CA PHE A 382 18.89 -33.93 13.32
C PHE A 382 17.79 -34.97 13.09
N CYS A 383 16.93 -34.80 12.08
CA CYS A 383 15.80 -35.70 11.84
C CYS A 383 16.09 -36.69 10.71
N GLN A 384 15.62 -37.94 10.88
CA GLN A 384 15.70 -38.97 9.84
C GLN A 384 14.74 -38.71 8.67
N ASP A 385 13.55 -38.19 8.98
CA ASP A 385 12.56 -37.75 7.99
C ASP A 385 12.28 -36.25 8.18
N PRO A 386 13.11 -35.38 7.59
CA PRO A 386 12.96 -33.95 7.80
C PRO A 386 11.74 -33.37 7.09
N GLU A 387 11.18 -34.04 6.09
CA GLU A 387 10.10 -33.50 5.27
C GLU A 387 8.75 -33.62 5.95
N ASP A 388 8.43 -34.80 6.48
CA ASP A 388 7.19 -35.02 7.23
C ASP A 388 7.17 -34.18 8.51
N VAL A 389 8.33 -34.09 9.19
CA VAL A 389 8.49 -33.23 10.37
C VAL A 389 8.28 -31.76 10.00
N MET A 390 8.86 -31.27 8.90
CA MET A 390 8.69 -29.88 8.50
C MET A 390 7.25 -29.56 8.07
N GLN A 391 6.56 -30.48 7.39
CA GLN A 391 5.14 -30.34 7.07
C GLN A 391 4.28 -30.19 8.33
N PHE A 392 4.53 -31.02 9.35
CA PHE A 392 3.83 -30.93 10.61
C PHE A 392 4.13 -29.62 11.35
N LEU A 393 5.40 -29.25 11.48
CA LEU A 393 5.83 -28.05 12.21
C LEU A 393 5.34 -26.78 11.51
N ALA A 394 5.49 -26.66 10.20
CA ALA A 394 5.00 -25.50 9.45
C ALA A 394 3.47 -25.36 9.58
N GLY A 395 2.73 -26.45 9.36
CA GLY A 395 1.28 -26.41 9.23
C GLY A 395 0.53 -26.36 10.55
N SER A 396 1.07 -26.97 11.62
CA SER A 396 0.38 -27.09 12.91
C SER A 396 0.97 -26.17 13.98
N VAL A 397 2.26 -25.85 13.92
CA VAL A 397 2.96 -25.13 14.99
C VAL A 397 3.29 -23.70 14.57
N ILE A 398 4.00 -23.53 13.46
CA ILE A 398 4.51 -22.22 13.05
C ILE A 398 3.39 -21.34 12.51
N TYR A 399 2.79 -21.73 11.38
CA TYR A 399 1.66 -20.98 10.81
C TYR A 399 0.35 -21.36 11.48
N GLY A 400 0.18 -22.64 11.80
CA GLY A 400 -1.01 -23.17 12.48
C GLY A 400 -1.18 -22.67 13.92
N GLY A 401 -0.10 -22.29 14.61
CA GLY A 401 -0.16 -21.80 15.99
C GLY A 401 -0.89 -20.48 16.15
N HIS A 402 -1.06 -19.73 15.07
CA HIS A 402 -1.86 -18.48 15.04
C HIS A 402 -3.37 -18.75 14.93
N ILE A 403 -3.77 -19.98 14.65
CA ILE A 403 -5.12 -20.31 14.20
C ILE A 403 -5.90 -20.98 15.31
N LEU A 404 -7.02 -20.36 15.69
CA LEU A 404 -7.96 -20.93 16.65
C LEU A 404 -9.09 -21.73 15.97
N ASP A 405 -9.49 -21.35 14.76
CA ASP A 405 -10.56 -22.01 14.03
C ASP A 405 -10.10 -23.35 13.42
N PRO A 406 -10.82 -24.46 13.66
CA PRO A 406 -10.39 -25.78 13.20
C PRO A 406 -10.45 -25.97 11.68
N ALA A 407 -11.36 -25.26 10.98
CA ALA A 407 -11.51 -25.36 9.52
C ALA A 407 -10.40 -24.58 8.81
N ASP A 408 -10.06 -23.40 9.31
CA ASP A 408 -8.89 -22.63 8.85
C ASP A 408 -7.60 -23.39 9.13
N ALA A 409 -7.47 -24.00 10.31
CA ALA A 409 -6.29 -24.81 10.65
C ALA A 409 -6.15 -26.03 9.73
N ALA A 410 -7.27 -26.69 9.37
CA ALA A 410 -7.27 -27.79 8.40
C ALA A 410 -6.86 -27.30 7.01
N THR A 411 -7.33 -26.12 6.61
CA THR A 411 -6.98 -25.52 5.31
C THR A 411 -5.50 -25.16 5.24
N VAL A 412 -4.94 -24.52 6.28
CA VAL A 412 -3.50 -24.18 6.34
C VAL A 412 -2.63 -25.44 6.37
N ARG A 413 -3.05 -26.49 7.08
CA ARG A 413 -2.39 -27.81 7.02
C ARG A 413 -2.39 -28.40 5.61
N SER A 414 -3.52 -28.33 4.90
CA SER A 414 -3.65 -28.80 3.51
C SER A 414 -2.73 -28.02 2.56
N VAL A 415 -2.77 -26.68 2.63
CA VAL A 415 -1.89 -25.80 1.82
C VAL A 415 -0.42 -26.07 2.11
N THR A 416 -0.05 -26.26 3.38
CA THR A 416 1.31 -26.60 3.79
C THR A 416 1.78 -27.91 3.15
N GLN A 417 0.95 -28.95 3.21
CA GLN A 417 1.26 -30.23 2.58
C GLN A 417 1.42 -30.08 1.06
N SER A 418 0.56 -29.31 0.40
CA SER A 418 0.66 -29.06 -1.04
C SER A 418 1.93 -28.30 -1.43
N CYS A 419 2.38 -27.34 -0.61
CA CYS A 419 3.58 -26.54 -0.90
C CYS A 419 4.88 -27.28 -0.59
N LEU A 420 4.91 -28.12 0.45
CA LEU A 420 6.14 -28.77 0.94
C LEU A 420 6.35 -30.20 0.42
N LYS A 421 5.31 -30.87 -0.12
CA LYS A 421 5.46 -32.21 -0.70
C LYS A 421 6.35 -32.19 -1.96
N VAL A 422 7.29 -33.14 -2.01
CA VAL A 422 8.27 -33.34 -3.11
C VAL A 422 7.62 -33.74 -4.43
N HIS A 423 6.47 -34.40 -4.35
CA HIS A 423 5.73 -34.89 -5.50
C HIS A 423 4.39 -34.18 -5.57
N SER A 424 4.42 -32.88 -5.91
CA SER A 424 3.23 -32.32 -6.53
C SER A 424 2.97 -33.11 -7.80
N THR A 425 1.82 -33.77 -7.90
CA THR A 425 1.31 -34.34 -9.16
C THR A 425 1.10 -33.26 -10.24
N LEU A 426 1.29 -32.00 -9.89
CA LEU A 426 1.57 -30.91 -10.81
C LEU A 426 3.04 -31.04 -11.25
N LEU A 427 3.25 -31.44 -12.50
CA LEU A 427 4.56 -31.35 -13.16
C LEU A 427 5.23 -30.02 -12.79
N PRO A 428 6.56 -29.98 -12.55
CA PRO A 428 7.25 -28.71 -12.40
C PRO A 428 6.97 -27.92 -13.67
N THR A 429 6.12 -26.91 -13.56
CA THR A 429 6.01 -25.95 -14.64
C THR A 429 7.39 -25.32 -14.74
N GLN A 430 7.89 -25.12 -15.96
CA GLN A 430 9.21 -24.55 -16.25
C GLN A 430 9.52 -23.28 -15.44
N GLY A 431 8.52 -22.62 -14.84
CA GLY A 431 8.65 -21.47 -13.96
C GLY A 431 9.39 -21.73 -12.63
N LEU A 432 9.23 -22.89 -11.97
CA LEU A 432 9.92 -23.17 -10.69
C LEU A 432 11.41 -23.48 -10.92
N GLU A 433 11.72 -24.23 -11.97
CA GLU A 433 13.10 -24.46 -12.41
C GLU A 433 13.76 -23.17 -12.90
N LYS A 434 13.04 -22.32 -13.66
CA LYS A 434 13.51 -21.00 -14.07
C LYS A 434 13.69 -20.04 -12.90
N LEU A 435 12.81 -20.06 -11.90
CA LEU A 435 12.96 -19.25 -10.69
C LEU A 435 14.18 -19.70 -9.88
N SER A 436 14.37 -21.02 -9.71
CA SER A 436 15.55 -21.57 -9.07
C SER A 436 16.82 -21.20 -9.81
N SER A 437 16.85 -21.33 -11.14
CA SER A 437 18.01 -20.96 -11.96
C SER A 437 18.32 -19.47 -11.90
N VAL A 438 17.30 -18.60 -12.00
CA VAL A 438 17.48 -17.13 -11.92
C VAL A 438 17.96 -16.70 -10.53
N LEU A 439 17.49 -17.35 -9.46
CA LEU A 439 17.90 -17.01 -8.09
C LEU A 439 19.28 -17.57 -7.72
N THR A 440 19.73 -18.64 -8.37
CA THR A 440 21.05 -19.26 -8.15
C THR A 440 22.15 -18.65 -9.02
N ASP A 441 21.84 -18.12 -10.20
CA ASP A 441 22.77 -17.41 -11.10
C ASP A 441 23.11 -15.97 -10.66
N ARG A 442 23.39 -15.75 -9.36
CA ARG A 442 24.08 -14.51 -8.90
C ARG A 442 25.58 -14.52 -9.19
N SER A 443 25.98 -15.11 -10.32
CA SER A 443 27.36 -15.14 -10.80
C SER A 443 27.44 -14.81 -12.27
N LEU A 444 26.85 -13.70 -12.73
CA LEU A 444 27.29 -12.92 -13.89
C LEU A 444 26.59 -11.54 -13.89
N SER A 445 27.46 -10.51 -13.90
CA SER A 445 27.25 -9.04 -13.90
C SER A 445 26.76 -8.38 -12.60
#